data_AF-A0A959CIY8-F1
#
_entry.id   AF-A0A959CIY8-F1
#
_cell.length_a   1.000
_cell.length_b   1.000
_cell.length_c   1.000
_cell.angle_alpha   90.00
_cell.angle_beta   90.00
_cell.angle_gamma   90.00
#
_symmetry.space_group_name_H-M   'P 1'
#
loop_
_entity.id
_entity.type
_entity.pdbx_description
1 polymer ?
#
loop_
_entity_poly.entity_id
_entity_poly.type
_entity_poly.pdbx_seq_one_letter_code
_entity_poly.pdbx_strand_id
1 'polypeptide(L)'
;MAFFEAARRGDNAFFKYVLTILAVILGAFIGQVPLGIAVSLAAAKRGLGPEALLEFQESMDFSVLGLGSNLALLLMLLSFVAALGVLFLCVLFLHGKRATDILTGRPRLDWRRVAFAFAFWFALSAGLEVVAYLLDPGNYTLQ
;
A
#
# COMPACT_ATOMS: atom_id res chain seq x y z
N MET A 1 -20.95 25.11 11.87
CA MET A 1 -21.56 24.97 10.53
C MET A 1 -20.58 24.57 9.41
N ALA A 2 -19.28 24.90 9.49
CA ALA A 2 -18.31 24.65 8.41
C ALA A 2 -18.00 23.16 8.07
N PHE A 3 -18.21 22.21 8.98
CA PHE A 3 -17.86 20.78 8.75
C PHE A 3 -18.78 20.09 7.74
N PHE A 4 -20.10 20.29 7.84
CA PHE A 4 -21.06 19.69 6.91
C PHE A 4 -21.00 20.31 5.51
N GLU A 5 -20.59 21.58 5.40
CA GLU A 5 -20.36 22.24 4.12
C GLU A 5 -19.15 21.65 3.38
N ALA A 6 -18.09 21.29 4.09
CA ALA A 6 -16.92 20.64 3.50
C ALA A 6 -17.29 19.29 2.84
N ALA A 7 -18.17 18.51 3.47
CA ALA A 7 -18.64 17.23 2.94
C ALA A 7 -19.43 17.37 1.62
N ARG A 8 -20.15 18.49 1.43
CA ARG A 8 -20.95 18.75 0.23
C ARG A 8 -20.17 19.30 -0.96
N ARG A 9 -18.86 19.55 -0.82
CA ARG A 9 -18.02 20.06 -1.92
C ARG A 9 -17.82 19.00 -3.02
N GLY A 10 -17.69 19.44 -4.27
CA GLY A 10 -17.51 18.55 -5.42
C GLY A 10 -18.78 17.79 -5.81
N ASP A 11 -18.65 16.87 -6.76
CA ASP A 11 -19.75 16.02 -7.19
C ASP A 11 -19.86 14.77 -6.30
N ASN A 12 -21.00 14.66 -5.63
CA ASN A 12 -21.30 13.62 -4.66
C ASN A 12 -22.39 12.65 -5.13
N ALA A 13 -22.62 12.53 -6.44
CA ALA A 13 -23.53 11.53 -6.97
C ALA A 13 -23.12 10.12 -6.51
N PHE A 14 -24.07 9.37 -5.91
CA PHE A 14 -23.81 8.05 -5.31
C PHE A 14 -23.08 7.09 -6.25
N PHE A 15 -23.47 7.05 -7.52
CA PHE A 15 -22.85 6.17 -8.52
C PHE A 15 -21.35 6.44 -8.73
N LYS A 16 -20.89 7.69 -8.56
CA LYS A 16 -19.45 8.02 -8.67
C LYS A 16 -18.63 7.37 -7.56
N TYR A 17 -19.21 7.16 -6.37
CA TYR A 17 -18.56 6.40 -5.31
C TYR A 17 -18.44 4.93 -5.67
N VAL A 18 -19.50 4.32 -6.22
CA VAL A 18 -19.46 2.94 -6.71
C VAL A 18 -18.39 2.79 -7.79
N LEU A 19 -18.36 3.69 -8.77
CA LEU A 19 -17.34 3.70 -9.82
C LEU A 19 -15.92 3.87 -9.26
N THR A 20 -15.74 4.73 -8.26
CA THR A 20 -14.44 4.91 -7.59
C THR A 20 -14.00 3.64 -6.88
N ILE A 21 -14.89 2.96 -6.16
CA ILE A 21 -14.58 1.69 -5.48
C ILE A 21 -14.12 0.65 -6.51
N LEU A 22 -14.86 0.50 -7.61
CA LEU A 22 -14.50 -0.43 -8.68
C LEU A 22 -13.15 -0.06 -9.32
N ALA A 23 -12.91 1.23 -9.59
CA ALA A 23 -11.65 1.70 -10.14
C ALA A 23 -10.47 1.41 -9.19
N VAL A 24 -10.63 1.64 -7.88
CA VAL A 24 -9.58 1.37 -6.89
C VAL A 24 -9.26 -0.12 -6.81
N ILE A 25 -10.28 -0.98 -6.86
CA ILE A 25 -10.09 -2.44 -6.92
C ILE A 25 -9.28 -2.82 -8.17
N LEU A 26 -9.65 -2.29 -9.35
CA LEU A 26 -8.87 -2.51 -10.57
C LEU A 26 -7.44 -1.98 -10.46
N GLY A 27 -7.25 -0.82 -9.83
CA GLY A 27 -5.93 -0.26 -9.53
C GLY A 27 -5.07 -1.18 -8.67
N ALA A 28 -5.67 -1.80 -7.64
CA ALA A 28 -4.98 -2.78 -6.80
C ALA A 28 -4.51 -3.99 -7.61
N PHE A 29 -5.37 -4.54 -8.49
CA PHE A 29 -4.99 -5.64 -9.38
C PHE A 29 -3.88 -5.26 -10.35
N ILE A 30 -3.92 -4.06 -10.94
CA ILE A 30 -2.85 -3.55 -11.79
C ILE A 30 -1.53 -3.45 -11.01
N GLY A 31 -1.58 -2.94 -9.77
CA GLY A 31 -0.40 -2.84 -8.91
C GLY A 31 0.17 -4.18 -8.44
N GLN A 32 -0.61 -5.26 -8.50
CA GLN A 32 -0.13 -6.63 -8.23
C GLN A 32 0.59 -7.28 -9.42
N VAL A 33 0.45 -6.74 -10.65
CA VAL A 33 1.07 -7.32 -11.85
C VAL A 33 2.59 -7.51 -11.70
N PRO A 34 3.38 -6.54 -11.19
CA PRO A 34 4.82 -6.74 -10.99
C PRO A 34 5.15 -7.92 -10.08
N LEU A 35 4.39 -8.12 -9.00
CA LEU A 35 4.56 -9.26 -8.09
C LEU A 35 4.24 -10.57 -8.81
N GLY A 36 3.14 -10.64 -9.56
CA GLY A 36 2.76 -11.83 -10.33
C GLY A 36 3.80 -12.21 -11.40
N ILE A 37 4.40 -11.22 -12.05
CA ILE A 37 5.52 -11.43 -12.99
C ILE A 37 6.74 -11.98 -12.23
N ALA A 38 7.11 -11.38 -11.10
CA ALA A 38 8.26 -11.83 -10.32
C ALA A 38 8.10 -13.29 -9.84
N VAL A 39 6.92 -13.65 -9.34
CA VAL A 39 6.57 -15.01 -8.90
C VAL A 39 6.65 -15.99 -10.08
N SER A 40 6.03 -15.68 -11.22
CA SER A 40 6.01 -16.59 -12.37
C SER A 40 7.41 -16.80 -12.97
N LEU A 41 8.22 -15.75 -13.08
CA LEU A 41 9.61 -15.87 -13.52
C LEU A 41 10.48 -16.63 -12.52
N ALA A 42 10.30 -16.41 -11.22
CA ALA A 42 11.04 -17.13 -10.18
C ALA A 42 10.72 -18.63 -10.20
N ALA A 43 9.43 -18.98 -10.34
CA ALA A 43 9.00 -20.36 -10.47
C ALA A 43 9.54 -21.04 -11.73
N ALA A 44 9.45 -20.37 -12.88
CA ALA A 44 9.97 -20.89 -14.15
C ALA A 44 11.50 -21.13 -14.11
N LYS A 45 12.27 -20.19 -13.53
CA LYS A 45 13.73 -20.33 -13.38
C LYS A 45 14.14 -21.52 -12.51
N ARG A 46 13.29 -21.89 -11.54
CA ARG A 46 13.52 -23.00 -10.62
C ARG A 46 12.91 -24.32 -11.10
N GLY A 47 12.22 -24.32 -12.24
CA GLY A 47 11.53 -25.50 -12.76
C GLY A 47 10.37 -25.97 -11.87
N LEU A 48 9.77 -25.06 -11.09
CA LEU A 48 8.67 -25.39 -10.19
C LEU A 48 7.41 -25.70 -10.99
N GLY A 49 6.78 -26.83 -10.67
CA GLY A 49 5.51 -27.24 -11.27
C GLY A 49 4.30 -26.51 -10.70
N PRO A 50 3.09 -26.78 -11.23
CA PRO A 50 1.85 -26.16 -10.75
C PRO A 50 1.56 -26.41 -9.27
N GLU A 51 1.98 -27.56 -8.74
CA GLU A 51 1.78 -27.93 -7.33
C GLU A 51 2.51 -26.98 -6.37
N ALA A 52 3.77 -26.65 -6.67
CA ALA A 52 4.56 -25.71 -5.89
C ALA A 52 4.01 -24.27 -5.95
N LEU A 53 3.33 -23.91 -7.05
CA LEU A 53 2.64 -22.62 -7.16
C LEU A 53 1.35 -22.58 -6.33
N LEU A 54 0.64 -23.71 -6.20
CA LEU A 54 -0.53 -23.81 -5.32
C LEU A 54 -0.11 -23.72 -3.85
N GLU A 55 0.95 -24.44 -3.47
CA GLU A 55 1.51 -24.37 -2.12
C GLU A 55 2.01 -22.95 -1.78
N PHE A 56 2.64 -22.27 -2.74
CA PHE A 56 3.00 -20.86 -2.59
C PHE A 56 1.76 -19.95 -2.42
N GLN A 57 0.66 -20.20 -3.13
CA GLN A 57 -0.57 -19.41 -2.98
C GLN A 57 -1.22 -19.59 -1.60
N GLU A 58 -1.09 -20.77 -0.99
CA GLU A 58 -1.63 -21.04 0.34
C GLU A 58 -0.73 -20.49 1.46
N SER A 59 0.59 -20.66 1.33
CA SER A 59 1.56 -20.27 2.36
C SER A 59 2.02 -18.82 2.25
N MET A 60 1.98 -18.24 1.04
CA MET A 60 2.64 -16.98 0.68
C MET A 60 4.13 -16.95 1.05
N ASP A 61 4.77 -18.13 1.12
CA ASP A 61 6.20 -18.25 1.45
C ASP A 61 7.08 -17.99 0.22
N PHE A 62 7.54 -16.76 0.11
CA PHE A 62 8.43 -16.31 -0.97
C PHE A 62 9.81 -17.00 -0.97
N SER A 63 10.21 -17.66 0.12
CA SER A 63 11.48 -18.37 0.20
C SER A 63 11.53 -19.60 -0.71
N VAL A 64 10.39 -20.27 -0.92
CA VAL A 64 10.26 -21.41 -1.86
C VAL A 64 10.56 -20.98 -3.29
N LEU A 65 10.20 -19.74 -3.64
CA LEU A 65 10.51 -19.11 -4.93
C LEU A 65 11.92 -18.52 -4.95
N GLY A 66 12.63 -18.53 -3.82
CA GLY A 66 13.89 -17.83 -3.57
C GLY A 66 13.86 -16.37 -3.95
N LEU A 67 12.74 -15.70 -3.68
CA LEU A 67 12.61 -14.25 -3.73
C LEU A 67 13.01 -13.71 -2.35
N GLY A 68 13.91 -12.72 -2.32
CA GLY A 68 14.28 -12.07 -1.07
C GLY A 68 13.07 -11.37 -0.45
N SER A 69 12.89 -11.51 0.87
CA SER A 69 11.72 -11.00 1.59
C SER A 69 11.49 -9.50 1.36
N ASN A 70 12.56 -8.72 1.38
CA ASN A 70 12.50 -7.26 1.15
C ASN A 70 11.96 -6.91 -0.25
N LEU A 71 12.36 -7.67 -1.28
CA LEU A 71 11.85 -7.47 -2.63
C LEU A 71 10.39 -7.91 -2.74
N ALA A 72 10.04 -9.06 -2.16
CA ALA A 72 8.67 -9.54 -2.13
C ALA A 72 7.73 -8.54 -1.45
N LEU A 73 8.15 -8.00 -0.29
CA LEU A 73 7.43 -6.96 0.44
C LEU A 73 7.27 -5.70 -0.41
N LEU A 74 8.35 -5.21 -1.03
CA LEU A 74 8.30 -4.02 -1.90
C LEU A 74 7.29 -4.21 -3.03
N LEU A 75 7.34 -5.35 -3.73
CA LEU A 75 6.45 -5.65 -4.86
C LEU A 75 4.99 -5.81 -4.40
N MET A 76 4.77 -6.39 -3.22
CA MET A 76 3.43 -6.48 -2.62
C MET A 76 2.85 -5.09 -2.31
N LEU A 77 3.68 -4.17 -1.80
CA LEU A 77 3.27 -2.80 -1.48
C LEU A 77 2.84 -1.99 -2.72
N LEU A 78 3.30 -2.34 -3.92
CA LEU A 78 2.90 -1.65 -5.16
C LEU A 78 1.39 -1.73 -5.43
N SER A 79 0.72 -2.79 -4.98
CA SER A 79 -0.75 -2.90 -5.08
C SER A 79 -1.46 -1.75 -4.36
N PHE A 80 -1.01 -1.42 -3.15
CA PHE A 80 -1.55 -0.32 -2.35
C PHE A 80 -1.20 1.04 -2.95
N VAL A 81 0.02 1.20 -3.49
CA VAL A 81 0.43 2.44 -4.18
C VAL A 81 -0.45 2.69 -5.40
N ALA A 82 -0.69 1.68 -6.22
CA ALA A 82 -1.56 1.79 -7.39
C ALA A 82 -3.01 2.08 -7.02
N ALA A 83 -3.56 1.37 -6.03
CA ALA A 83 -4.91 1.59 -5.51
C ALA A 83 -5.09 3.03 -4.97
N LEU A 84 -4.12 3.52 -4.19
CA LEU A 84 -4.11 4.89 -3.68
C LEU A 84 -3.99 5.92 -4.81
N GLY A 85 -3.14 5.66 -5.81
CA GLY A 85 -3.02 6.49 -7.01
C GLY A 85 -4.34 6.63 -7.75
N VAL A 86 -5.04 5.52 -7.99
CA VAL A 86 -6.36 5.52 -8.64
C VAL A 86 -7.38 6.27 -7.78
N LEU A 87 -7.40 6.07 -6.47
CA LEU A 87 -8.26 6.83 -5.56
C LEU A 87 -8.03 8.34 -5.73
N PHE A 88 -6.78 8.80 -5.71
CA PHE A 88 -6.45 10.21 -5.92
C PHE A 88 -6.94 10.71 -7.28
N LEU A 89 -6.75 9.95 -8.36
CA LEU A 89 -7.25 10.32 -9.69
C LEU A 89 -8.77 10.44 -9.71
N CYS A 90 -9.51 9.48 -9.14
CA CYS A 90 -10.98 9.55 -9.05
C CYS A 90 -11.42 10.77 -8.24
N VAL A 91 -10.76 11.06 -7.12
CA VAL A 91 -11.08 12.23 -6.29
C VAL A 91 -10.90 13.53 -7.08
N LEU A 92 -9.77 13.67 -7.79
CA LEU A 92 -9.45 14.88 -8.55
C LEU A 92 -10.36 15.04 -9.77
N PHE A 93 -10.57 13.97 -10.54
CA PHE A 93 -11.20 14.05 -11.86
C PHE A 93 -12.67 13.62 -11.88
N LEU A 94 -13.03 12.54 -11.17
CA LEU A 94 -14.41 12.05 -11.16
C LEU A 94 -15.29 12.88 -10.21
N HIS A 95 -14.77 13.18 -9.02
CA HIS A 95 -15.48 13.95 -8.00
C HIS A 95 -15.20 15.46 -8.06
N GLY A 96 -14.16 15.89 -8.79
CA GLY A 96 -13.81 17.31 -8.88
C GLY A 96 -13.38 17.92 -7.54
N LYS A 97 -12.90 17.10 -6.61
CA LYS A 97 -12.45 17.52 -5.27
C LYS A 97 -10.94 17.74 -5.26
N ARG A 98 -10.46 18.59 -4.35
CA ARG A 98 -9.03 18.74 -4.13
C ARG A 98 -8.54 17.64 -3.19
N ALA A 99 -7.29 17.22 -3.34
CA ALA A 99 -6.65 16.27 -2.41
C ALA A 99 -6.75 16.72 -0.94
N THR A 100 -6.66 18.04 -0.70
CA THR A 100 -6.83 18.61 0.62
C THR A 100 -8.20 18.33 1.21
N ASP A 101 -9.28 18.31 0.43
CA ASP A 101 -10.65 18.11 0.94
C ASP A 101 -10.85 16.74 1.61
N ILE A 102 -9.97 15.77 1.30
CA ILE A 102 -9.99 14.43 1.88
C ILE A 102 -8.90 14.26 2.94
N LEU A 103 -7.70 14.79 2.68
CA LEU A 103 -6.57 14.63 3.60
C LEU A 103 -6.69 15.51 4.85
N THR A 104 -7.37 16.66 4.77
CA THR A 104 -7.51 17.58 5.91
C THR A 104 -8.70 18.52 5.77
N GLY A 105 -9.39 18.84 6.87
CA GLY A 105 -10.41 19.90 6.86
C GLY A 105 -9.87 21.34 6.71
N ARG A 106 -8.55 21.51 6.55
CA ARG A 106 -7.86 22.81 6.49
C ARG A 106 -7.62 23.27 5.04
N PRO A 107 -7.41 24.58 4.79
CA PRO A 107 -7.15 25.10 3.45
C PRO A 107 -5.89 24.54 2.78
N ARG A 108 -4.92 24.10 3.58
CA ARG A 108 -3.63 23.56 3.14
C ARG A 108 -3.16 22.47 4.09
N LEU A 109 -2.37 21.56 3.55
CA LEU A 109 -1.70 20.52 4.32
C LEU A 109 -0.55 21.14 5.14
N ASP A 110 -0.53 20.83 6.44
CA ASP A 110 0.52 21.30 7.35
C ASP A 110 1.68 20.30 7.35
N TRP A 111 2.65 20.56 6.48
CA TRP A 111 3.84 19.71 6.33
C TRP A 111 4.68 19.61 7.60
N ARG A 112 4.67 20.63 8.46
CA ARG A 112 5.39 20.57 9.75
C ARG A 112 4.75 19.53 10.66
N ARG A 113 3.41 19.49 10.71
CA ARG A 113 2.67 18.48 11.47
C ARG A 113 2.90 17.08 10.90
N VAL A 114 2.90 16.92 9.59
CA VAL A 114 3.17 15.62 8.94
C VAL A 114 4.59 15.13 9.25
N ALA A 115 5.60 15.99 9.10
CA ALA A 115 6.98 15.65 9.41
C ALA A 115 7.17 15.32 10.89
N PHE A 116 6.53 16.07 11.81
CA PHE A 116 6.56 15.77 13.24
C PHE A 116 5.93 14.40 13.55
N ALA A 117 4.75 14.12 13.01
CA ALA A 117 4.07 12.85 13.22
C ALA A 117 4.87 11.67 12.66
N PHE A 118 5.43 11.83 11.45
CA PHE A 118 6.31 10.84 10.84
C PHE A 118 7.56 10.59 11.68
N ALA A 119 8.27 11.65 12.09
CA ALA A 119 9.50 11.52 12.88
C ALA A 119 9.22 10.91 14.26
N PHE A 120 8.13 11.31 14.91
CA PHE A 120 7.72 10.74 16.19
C PHE A 120 7.41 9.26 16.08
N TRP A 121 6.60 8.88 15.08
CA TRP A 121 6.23 7.48 14.87
C TRP A 121 7.43 6.63 14.45
N PHE A 122 8.26 7.14 13.54
CA PHE A 122 9.50 6.49 13.12
C PHE A 122 10.46 6.27 14.29
N ALA A 123 10.68 7.30 15.13
CA ALA A 123 11.54 7.18 16.30
C ALA A 123 11.01 6.18 17.32
N LEU A 124 9.69 6.16 17.54
CA LEU A 124 9.04 5.18 18.40
C LEU A 124 9.24 3.75 17.86
N SER A 125 8.91 3.51 16.60
CA SER A 125 9.07 2.20 15.96
C SER A 125 10.53 1.75 15.93
N ALA A 126 11.45 2.63 15.53
CA ALA A 126 12.88 2.33 15.53
C ALA A 126 13.41 2.04 16.94
N GLY A 127 12.95 2.79 17.95
CA GLY A 127 13.29 2.54 19.35
C GLY A 127 12.80 1.17 19.83
N LEU A 128 11.56 0.81 19.49
CA LEU A 128 11.00 -0.51 19.80
C LEU A 128 11.78 -1.63 19.12
N GLU A 129 12.14 -1.46 17.85
CA GLU A 129 12.98 -2.44 17.12
C GLU A 129 14.37 -2.57 17.73
N VAL A 130 15.00 -1.47 18.14
CA VAL A 130 16.30 -1.53 18.83
C VAL A 130 16.17 -2.28 20.16
N VAL A 131 15.13 -2.02 20.95
CA VAL A 131 14.90 -2.75 22.20
C VAL A 131 14.68 -4.24 21.91
N ALA A 132 13.86 -4.58 20.92
CA ALA A 132 13.63 -5.96 20.53
C ALA A 132 14.92 -6.68 20.07
N TYR A 133 15.76 -5.99 19.29
CA TYR A 133 17.08 -6.48 18.90
C TYR A 133 18.01 -6.73 20.09
N LEU A 134 18.02 -5.84 21.07
CA LEU A 134 18.86 -6.00 22.27
C LEU A 134 18.38 -7.13 23.18
N LEU A 135 17.06 -7.41 23.21
CA LEU A 135 16.48 -8.50 24.00
C LEU A 135 16.74 -9.88 23.39
N ASP A 136 16.62 -9.98 22.07
CA ASP A 136 16.89 -11.24 21.35
C ASP A 136 17.56 -10.96 19.99
N PRO A 137 18.89 -10.78 19.97
CA PRO A 137 19.63 -10.53 18.73
C PRO A 137 19.54 -11.68 17.74
N GLY A 138 19.22 -12.90 18.21
CA GLY A 138 19.15 -14.12 17.39
C GLY A 138 18.03 -14.09 16.35
N ASN A 139 16.99 -13.28 16.57
CA ASN A 139 15.86 -13.14 15.63
C ASN A 139 16.17 -12.26 14.40
N TYR A 140 17.35 -11.63 14.34
CA TYR A 140 17.69 -10.68 13.29
C TYR A 140 18.82 -11.21 12.41
N THR A 141 18.52 -11.48 11.14
CA THR A 141 19.51 -11.90 10.13
C THR A 141 19.49 -10.91 8.97
N LEU A 142 20.66 -10.53 8.45
CA LEU A 142 20.75 -9.76 7.22
C LEU A 142 20.31 -10.64 6.04
N GLN A 143 19.28 -10.20 5.31
CA GLN A 143 18.71 -10.89 4.14
C GLN A 143 19.08 -10.19 2.84
#